data_AF-A0A1M5W4R9-F1
#
_entry.id   AF-A0A1M5W4R9-F1
#
_cell.length_a   1.000
_cell.length_b   1.000
_cell.length_c   1.000
_cell.angle_alpha   90.00
_cell.angle_beta   90.00
_cell.angle_gamma   90.00
#
_symmetry.space_group_name_H-M   'P 1'
#
loop_
_entity.id
_entity.type
_entity.pdbx_description
1 polymer ?
#
loop_
_entity_poly.entity_id
_entity_poly.type
_entity_poly.pdbx_seq_one_letter_code
_entity_poly.pdbx_strand_id
1 'polypeptide(L)'
;MKKKIFVSGCFDMLHSGHIAFFKEASSYGDLYVGIGSDATIEELKGRKTINSEQERLYMINAIKHVTKAFVNSGSGILDFKEDLENLKPDCFVVNEDGFSPSKQELCDQLNIELINLKRIPEEGLPERSTTAIRTGGNCVLPYRIDLAGTWIDQPYVSKYHPGWAITLSLEPIIEYNERCGMSTSTRNAAKKIWPYYLPLEKPEKLAEILFKFENTPGSTLISGAQDAIGICMPGLVRHYYDNQYWPLKFESIHDEETISWLEDHIYMTLLWPREPGLDLLKETYINEENVKSLTNAADEVWEAIKNKDLQKFSEGFKKSFNAQTKMFPAMINDKINTEIEKYKDKALAWKLAGAGGGGYLILVSETPIEGAMKINVRRKEVL
;
A
#
# COMPACT_ATOMS: atom_id res chain seq x y z
N MET A 1 31.25 -24.35 8.39
CA MET A 1 30.96 -23.52 7.21
C MET A 1 30.53 -22.15 7.70
N LYS A 2 30.78 -21.07 6.94
CA LYS A 2 30.16 -19.78 7.25
C LYS A 2 28.64 -19.90 7.09
N LYS A 3 27.88 -19.11 7.86
CA LYS A 3 26.43 -19.04 7.70
C LYS A 3 26.07 -18.64 6.28
N LYS A 4 25.04 -19.23 5.71
CA LYS A 4 24.45 -18.81 4.43
C LYS A 4 23.37 -17.77 4.70
N ILE A 5 23.51 -16.61 4.09
CA ILE A 5 22.58 -15.51 4.23
C ILE A 5 21.86 -15.36 2.90
N PHE A 6 20.54 -15.28 2.93
CA PHE A 6 19.73 -15.07 1.74
C PHE A 6 19.10 -13.69 1.75
N VAL A 7 19.03 -13.07 0.58
CA VAL A 7 18.32 -11.82 0.31
C VAL A 7 17.57 -12.00 -1.01
N SER A 8 16.35 -11.47 -1.11
CA SER A 8 15.62 -11.46 -2.37
C SER A 8 14.94 -10.13 -2.69
N GLY A 9 14.88 -9.79 -3.97
CA GLY A 9 14.27 -8.56 -4.46
C GLY A 9 14.45 -8.30 -5.95
N CYS A 10 13.97 -7.15 -6.40
CA CYS A 10 14.08 -6.72 -7.80
C CYS A 10 15.48 -6.21 -8.15
N PHE A 11 16.06 -5.35 -7.28
CA PHE A 11 17.38 -4.73 -7.46
C PHE A 11 17.63 -4.04 -8.81
N ASP A 12 16.56 -3.56 -9.45
CA ASP A 12 16.65 -2.73 -10.66
C ASP A 12 17.23 -1.34 -10.33
N MET A 13 17.88 -0.73 -11.34
CA MET A 13 18.73 0.47 -11.23
C MET A 13 19.60 0.45 -9.98
N LEU A 14 20.60 -0.45 -9.98
CA LEU A 14 21.52 -0.63 -8.86
C LEU A 14 22.13 0.70 -8.41
N HIS A 15 22.16 0.94 -7.10
CA HIS A 15 22.63 2.19 -6.51
C HIS A 15 23.24 1.95 -5.12
N SER A 16 23.81 3.00 -4.52
CA SER A 16 24.52 2.94 -3.22
C SER A 16 23.72 2.25 -2.12
N GLY A 17 22.44 2.57 -1.97
CA GLY A 17 21.55 1.89 -1.01
C GLY A 17 21.46 0.36 -1.16
N HIS A 18 21.50 -0.19 -2.39
CA HIS A 18 21.58 -1.65 -2.57
C HIS A 18 22.94 -2.20 -2.13
N ILE A 19 24.03 -1.47 -2.43
CA ILE A 19 25.38 -1.88 -2.03
C ILE A 19 25.52 -1.89 -0.50
N ALA A 20 25.01 -0.85 0.17
CA ALA A 20 24.99 -0.75 1.63
C ALA A 20 24.22 -1.91 2.26
N PHE A 21 23.03 -2.21 1.73
CA PHE A 21 22.22 -3.34 2.18
C PHE A 21 22.94 -4.68 2.01
N PHE A 22 23.56 -4.94 0.85
CA PHE A 22 24.32 -6.17 0.64
C PHE A 22 25.56 -6.25 1.53
N LYS A 23 26.23 -5.12 1.79
CA LYS A 23 27.35 -5.06 2.72
C LYS A 23 26.90 -5.43 4.14
N GLU A 24 25.80 -4.87 4.63
CA GLU A 24 25.25 -5.17 5.94
C GLU A 24 24.80 -6.64 6.03
N ALA A 25 24.03 -7.13 5.06
CA ALA A 25 23.62 -8.53 5.01
C ALA A 25 24.82 -9.50 4.97
N SER A 26 25.89 -9.16 4.24
CA SER A 26 27.12 -9.97 4.17
C SER A 26 27.91 -10.02 5.50
N SER A 27 27.60 -9.15 6.46
CA SER A 27 28.24 -9.21 7.78
C SER A 27 27.82 -10.44 8.60
N TYR A 28 26.66 -11.02 8.27
CA TYR A 28 26.12 -12.22 8.93
C TYR A 28 26.69 -13.53 8.37
N GLY A 29 27.30 -13.52 7.17
CA GLY A 29 27.81 -14.72 6.51
C GLY A 29 27.99 -14.58 5.00
N ASP A 30 28.05 -15.72 4.29
CA ASP A 30 28.15 -15.76 2.84
C ASP A 30 26.78 -15.41 2.21
N LEU A 31 26.73 -14.31 1.45
CA LEU A 31 25.50 -13.72 0.95
C LEU A 31 25.09 -14.27 -0.42
N TYR A 32 23.92 -14.88 -0.47
CA TYR A 32 23.25 -15.34 -1.67
C TYR A 32 22.08 -14.41 -2.00
N VAL A 33 21.98 -13.99 -3.26
CA VAL A 33 20.97 -13.01 -3.70
C VAL A 33 20.07 -13.62 -4.78
N GLY A 34 18.80 -13.79 -4.47
CA GLY A 34 17.78 -14.20 -5.43
C GLY A 34 17.08 -12.98 -6.05
N ILE A 35 17.13 -12.83 -7.37
CA ILE A 35 16.50 -11.70 -8.06
C ILE A 35 15.20 -12.13 -8.74
N GLY A 36 14.16 -11.30 -8.63
CA GLY A 36 12.91 -11.56 -9.34
C GLY A 36 13.08 -11.48 -10.85
N SER A 37 12.46 -12.42 -11.58
CA SER A 37 12.46 -12.44 -13.04
C SER A 37 11.79 -11.21 -13.64
N ASP A 38 12.11 -10.84 -14.88
CA ASP A 38 11.46 -9.69 -15.53
C ASP A 38 9.94 -9.88 -15.60
N ALA A 39 9.48 -11.10 -15.87
CA ALA A 39 8.05 -11.45 -15.91
C ALA A 39 7.36 -11.29 -14.55
N THR A 40 7.98 -11.78 -13.47
CA THR A 40 7.44 -11.66 -12.11
C THR A 40 7.38 -10.20 -11.67
N ILE A 41 8.40 -9.40 -11.98
CA ILE A 41 8.40 -7.98 -11.64
C ILE A 41 7.32 -7.22 -12.43
N GLU A 42 7.15 -7.53 -13.71
CA GLU A 42 6.08 -6.95 -14.53
C GLU A 42 4.69 -7.31 -14.00
N GLU A 43 4.47 -8.56 -13.61
CA GLU A 43 3.23 -9.03 -12.99
C GLU A 43 2.91 -8.30 -11.68
N LEU A 44 3.89 -8.19 -10.77
CA LEU A 44 3.66 -7.62 -9.44
C LEU A 44 3.55 -6.09 -9.45
N LYS A 45 4.33 -5.42 -10.31
CA LYS A 45 4.45 -3.95 -10.33
C LYS A 45 3.71 -3.28 -11.48
N GLY A 46 3.15 -4.05 -12.41
CA GLY A 46 2.47 -3.53 -13.61
C GLY A 46 3.39 -2.77 -14.56
N ARG A 47 4.72 -3.00 -14.49
CA ARG A 47 5.71 -2.33 -15.33
C ARG A 47 6.98 -3.16 -15.52
N LYS A 48 7.65 -2.94 -16.65
CA LYS A 48 8.96 -3.54 -16.94
C LYS A 48 10.09 -2.92 -16.11
N THR A 49 11.08 -3.75 -15.82
CA THR A 49 12.40 -3.34 -15.33
C THR A 49 13.12 -2.48 -16.37
N ILE A 50 14.01 -1.60 -15.92
CA ILE A 50 14.87 -0.83 -16.83
C ILE A 50 16.03 -1.71 -17.29
N ASN A 51 16.71 -2.38 -16.36
CA ASN A 51 17.74 -3.35 -16.66
C ASN A 51 17.11 -4.75 -16.68
N SER A 52 17.38 -5.52 -17.74
CA SER A 52 16.92 -6.91 -17.84
C SER A 52 17.40 -7.75 -16.65
N GLU A 53 16.73 -8.85 -16.37
CA GLU A 53 17.16 -9.79 -15.31
C GLU A 53 18.61 -10.26 -15.49
N GLN A 54 19.08 -10.42 -16.73
CA GLN A 54 20.46 -10.82 -17.02
C GLN A 54 21.46 -9.70 -16.69
N GLU A 55 21.12 -8.45 -16.98
CA GLU A 55 21.95 -7.29 -16.61
C GLU A 55 21.98 -7.10 -15.09
N ARG A 56 20.83 -7.19 -14.43
CA ARG A 56 20.72 -7.14 -12.96
C ARG A 56 21.57 -8.24 -12.33
N LEU A 57 21.46 -9.47 -12.83
CA LEU A 57 22.23 -10.62 -12.36
C LEU A 57 23.73 -10.41 -12.52
N TYR A 58 24.17 -9.90 -13.68
CA TYR A 58 25.58 -9.60 -13.93
C TYR A 58 26.11 -8.55 -12.95
N MET A 59 25.40 -7.44 -12.78
CA MET A 59 25.80 -6.36 -11.89
C MET A 59 25.88 -6.83 -10.43
N ILE A 60 24.91 -7.61 -9.97
CA ILE A 60 24.87 -8.07 -8.58
C ILE A 60 25.96 -9.11 -8.29
N ASN A 61 26.24 -10.03 -9.23
CA ASN A 61 27.37 -10.96 -9.08
C ASN A 61 28.73 -10.26 -9.05
N ALA A 62 28.86 -9.05 -9.62
CA ALA A 62 30.09 -8.27 -9.56
C ALA A 62 30.30 -7.53 -8.21
N ILE A 63 29.29 -7.51 -7.34
CA ILE A 63 29.38 -6.82 -6.04
C ILE A 63 30.23 -7.66 -5.09
N LYS A 64 31.30 -7.06 -4.56
CA LYS A 64 32.25 -7.70 -3.64
C LYS A 64 31.61 -8.46 -2.46
N HIS A 65 30.47 -7.97 -1.97
CA HIS A 65 29.76 -8.50 -0.82
C HIS A 65 28.85 -9.69 -1.14
N VAL A 66 28.64 -10.01 -2.42
CA VAL A 66 27.75 -11.08 -2.87
C VAL A 66 28.57 -12.32 -3.19
N THR A 67 28.23 -13.45 -2.55
CA THR A 67 28.84 -14.77 -2.82
C THR A 67 28.31 -15.34 -4.13
N LYS A 68 27.00 -15.27 -4.35
CA LYS A 68 26.36 -15.70 -5.60
C LYS A 68 24.99 -15.05 -5.75
N ALA A 69 24.68 -14.59 -6.95
CA ALA A 69 23.32 -14.21 -7.33
C ALA A 69 22.73 -15.15 -8.38
N PHE A 70 21.41 -15.26 -8.40
CA PHE A 70 20.64 -16.05 -9.37
C PHE A 70 19.25 -15.43 -9.57
N VAL A 71 18.59 -15.76 -10.68
CA VAL A 71 17.18 -15.42 -10.90
C VAL A 71 16.32 -16.45 -10.17
N ASN A 72 15.33 -15.98 -9.41
CA ASN A 72 14.40 -16.84 -8.69
C ASN A 72 13.62 -17.74 -9.66
N SER A 73 13.37 -18.99 -9.27
CA SER A 73 12.70 -19.97 -10.16
C SER A 73 11.18 -19.79 -10.23
N GLY A 74 10.58 -19.19 -9.20
CA GLY A 74 9.13 -19.07 -9.07
C GLY A 74 8.53 -17.78 -9.64
N SER A 75 7.30 -17.49 -9.20
CA SER A 75 6.54 -16.28 -9.56
C SER A 75 5.75 -15.74 -8.37
N GLY A 76 5.13 -14.57 -8.52
CA GLY A 76 4.40 -13.90 -7.46
C GLY A 76 5.30 -13.35 -6.33
N ILE A 77 4.71 -13.06 -5.17
CA ILE A 77 5.39 -12.40 -4.03
C ILE A 77 6.49 -13.26 -3.40
N LEU A 78 6.32 -14.58 -3.44
CA LEU A 78 7.26 -15.56 -2.88
C LEU A 78 7.92 -16.37 -4.02
N ASP A 79 8.33 -15.67 -5.08
CA ASP A 79 9.00 -16.25 -6.24
C ASP A 79 10.30 -17.00 -5.88
N PHE A 80 10.94 -16.65 -4.78
CA PHE A 80 12.13 -17.29 -4.23
C PHE A 80 11.86 -18.56 -3.38
N LYS A 81 10.61 -19.02 -3.24
CA LYS A 81 10.28 -20.09 -2.28
C LYS A 81 11.08 -21.37 -2.53
N GLU A 82 11.09 -21.86 -3.76
CA GLU A 82 11.82 -23.07 -4.14
C GLU A 82 13.34 -22.91 -3.97
N ASP A 83 13.87 -21.73 -4.31
CA ASP A 83 15.28 -21.42 -4.14
C ASP A 83 15.70 -21.44 -2.67
N LEU A 84 14.82 -20.99 -1.79
CA LEU A 84 15.03 -20.95 -0.35
C LEU A 84 15.00 -22.37 0.26
N GLU A 85 14.09 -23.24 -0.20
CA GLU A 85 14.05 -24.67 0.14
C GLU A 85 15.30 -25.44 -0.34
N ASN A 86 15.85 -25.06 -1.49
CA ASN A 86 17.05 -25.67 -2.08
C ASN A 86 18.35 -25.16 -1.44
N LEU A 87 18.47 -23.85 -1.24
CA LEU A 87 19.67 -23.21 -0.68
C LEU A 87 19.84 -23.53 0.81
N LYS A 88 18.72 -23.62 1.54
CA LYS A 88 18.63 -23.78 3.00
C LYS A 88 19.54 -22.77 3.72
N PRO A 89 19.25 -21.46 3.59
CA PRO A 89 20.04 -20.44 4.27
C PRO A 89 19.82 -20.52 5.79
N ASP A 90 20.80 -20.06 6.57
CA ASP A 90 20.66 -19.93 8.03
C ASP A 90 19.80 -18.69 8.37
N CYS A 91 19.93 -17.63 7.58
CA CYS A 91 19.17 -16.38 7.76
C CYS A 91 18.60 -15.90 6.43
N PHE A 92 17.37 -15.37 6.47
CA PHE A 92 16.79 -14.56 5.41
C PHE A 92 16.79 -13.11 5.89
N VAL A 93 17.46 -12.23 5.15
CA VAL A 93 17.56 -10.81 5.47
C VAL A 93 16.62 -10.00 4.57
N VAL A 94 15.80 -9.15 5.19
CA VAL A 94 14.92 -8.19 4.52
C VAL A 94 15.22 -6.78 5.02
N ASN A 95 14.84 -5.77 4.25
CA ASN A 95 14.74 -4.39 4.75
C ASN A 95 13.32 -4.14 5.29
N GLU A 96 13.12 -3.04 6.02
CA GLU A 96 11.80 -2.63 6.56
C GLU A 96 10.66 -2.71 5.53
N ASP A 97 10.89 -2.29 4.28
CA ASP A 97 9.91 -2.33 3.19
C ASP A 97 9.64 -3.74 2.62
N GLY A 98 10.56 -4.67 2.87
CA GLY A 98 10.58 -6.02 2.31
C GLY A 98 9.98 -7.08 3.22
N PHE A 99 9.66 -6.73 4.47
CA PHE A 99 9.01 -7.65 5.41
C PHE A 99 7.56 -7.92 4.97
N SER A 100 7.12 -9.17 5.13
CA SER A 100 5.71 -9.53 5.03
C SER A 100 5.41 -10.69 5.96
N PRO A 101 4.17 -10.80 6.50
CA PRO A 101 3.79 -11.93 7.35
C PRO A 101 4.01 -13.30 6.67
N SER A 102 3.76 -13.36 5.36
CA SER A 102 3.98 -14.56 4.55
C SER A 102 5.46 -14.99 4.48
N LYS A 103 6.41 -14.05 4.55
CA LYS A 103 7.85 -14.36 4.63
C LYS A 103 8.22 -14.88 6.01
N GLN A 104 7.68 -14.30 7.07
CA GLN A 104 7.89 -14.79 8.43
C GLN A 104 7.38 -16.23 8.57
N GLU A 105 6.15 -16.51 8.14
CA GLU A 105 5.59 -17.87 8.18
C GLU A 105 6.43 -18.88 7.40
N LEU A 106 6.90 -18.50 6.22
CA LEU A 106 7.77 -19.37 5.42
C LEU A 106 9.11 -19.63 6.11
N CYS A 107 9.70 -18.61 6.75
CA CYS A 107 10.93 -18.76 7.51
C CYS A 107 10.73 -19.67 8.73
N ASP A 108 9.63 -19.50 9.46
CA ASP A 108 9.29 -20.33 10.62
C ASP A 108 9.10 -21.80 10.22
N GLN A 109 8.40 -22.06 9.11
CA GLN A 109 8.19 -23.41 8.56
C GLN A 109 9.50 -24.10 8.16
N LEU A 110 10.45 -23.33 7.65
CA LEU A 110 11.74 -23.83 7.16
C LEU A 110 12.86 -23.73 8.20
N ASN A 111 12.55 -23.25 9.41
CA ASN A 111 13.47 -23.02 10.52
C ASN A 111 14.66 -22.12 10.11
N ILE A 112 14.34 -20.96 9.52
CA ILE A 112 15.28 -19.94 9.04
C ILE A 112 15.09 -18.67 9.86
N GLU A 113 16.18 -18.04 10.26
CA GLU A 113 16.14 -16.77 11.02
C GLU A 113 15.81 -15.60 10.08
N LEU A 114 14.65 -14.94 10.27
CA LEU A 114 14.31 -13.72 9.52
C LEU A 114 14.89 -12.49 10.23
N ILE A 115 15.74 -11.74 9.54
CA ILE A 115 16.38 -10.52 10.05
C ILE A 115 15.83 -9.32 9.28
N ASN A 116 15.28 -8.34 10.00
CA ASN A 116 14.79 -7.10 9.42
C ASN A 116 15.79 -5.96 9.68
N LEU A 117 16.42 -5.46 8.62
CA LEU A 117 17.41 -4.37 8.70
C LEU A 117 16.76 -3.03 8.39
N LYS A 118 17.23 -2.00 9.11
CA LYS A 118 16.86 -0.61 8.83
C LYS A 118 17.70 -0.09 7.67
N ARG A 119 17.11 0.78 6.84
CA ARG A 119 17.85 1.38 5.74
C ARG A 119 18.75 2.49 6.27
N ILE A 120 20.04 2.21 6.42
CA ILE A 120 21.03 3.20 6.86
C ILE A 120 21.94 3.55 5.66
N PRO A 121 21.96 4.82 5.19
CA PRO A 121 22.89 5.25 4.16
C PRO A 121 24.34 5.11 4.64
N GLU A 122 25.26 4.75 3.73
CA GLU A 122 26.70 4.84 4.02
C GLU A 122 27.12 6.29 4.27
N GLU A 123 28.09 6.48 5.16
CA GLU A 123 28.57 7.79 5.56
C GLU A 123 29.01 8.63 4.35
N GLY A 124 28.46 9.84 4.23
CA GLY A 124 28.75 10.76 3.13
C GLY A 124 27.98 10.50 1.82
N LEU A 125 27.09 9.50 1.77
CA LEU A 125 26.21 9.26 0.62
C LEU A 125 24.76 9.68 0.92
N PRO A 126 24.04 10.26 -0.06
CA PRO A 126 22.63 10.56 0.11
C PRO A 126 21.81 9.28 0.23
N GLU A 127 20.72 9.36 0.99
CA GLU A 127 19.71 8.30 0.99
C GLU A 127 19.15 8.13 -0.44
N ARG A 128 19.25 6.91 -0.97
CA ARG A 128 18.75 6.58 -2.31
C ARG A 128 18.00 5.27 -2.27
N SER A 129 16.81 5.29 -2.85
CA SER A 129 16.03 4.11 -3.21
C SER A 129 15.84 4.07 -4.73
N THR A 130 15.53 2.90 -5.29
CA THR A 130 15.13 2.78 -6.70
C THR A 130 13.97 3.72 -7.01
N THR A 131 13.09 3.98 -6.03
CA THR A 131 12.02 4.99 -6.10
C THR A 131 12.57 6.42 -6.22
N ALA A 132 13.55 6.80 -5.40
CA ALA A 132 14.20 8.12 -5.43
C ALA A 132 15.01 8.37 -6.72
N ILE A 133 15.61 7.32 -7.30
CA ILE A 133 16.31 7.43 -8.59
C ILE A 133 15.32 7.49 -9.75
N ARG A 134 14.23 6.71 -9.67
CA ARG A 134 13.15 6.77 -10.67
C ARG A 134 12.47 8.12 -10.67
N THR A 135 12.28 8.78 -9.53
CA THR A 135 11.62 10.10 -9.44
C THR A 135 12.39 11.22 -10.13
N GLY A 136 13.70 11.04 -10.42
CA GLY A 136 14.44 11.91 -11.35
C GLY A 136 13.91 11.92 -12.79
N GLY A 137 12.96 11.04 -13.14
CA GLY A 137 12.31 10.98 -14.46
C GLY A 137 11.02 10.14 -14.57
N ASN A 138 10.36 9.75 -13.47
CA ASN A 138 9.15 8.92 -13.47
C ASN A 138 8.07 9.44 -12.50
N CYS A 139 6.82 9.24 -12.92
CA CYS A 139 5.54 9.34 -12.20
C CYS A 139 5.59 9.41 -10.66
N VAL A 140 5.53 10.63 -10.11
CA VAL A 140 5.28 10.98 -8.70
C VAL A 140 3.78 11.13 -8.39
N LEU A 141 2.91 10.49 -9.18
CA LEU A 141 1.48 10.58 -8.90
C LEU A 141 1.19 10.01 -7.50
N PRO A 142 0.37 10.69 -6.69
CA PRO A 142 0.04 10.25 -5.34
C PRO A 142 -0.66 8.89 -5.33
N TYR A 143 -0.67 8.27 -4.16
CA TYR A 143 -1.56 7.17 -3.82
C TYR A 143 -2.67 7.69 -2.91
N ARG A 144 -3.67 6.85 -2.64
CA ARG A 144 -4.72 7.15 -1.66
C ARG A 144 -4.97 5.95 -0.75
N ILE A 145 -5.29 6.23 0.50
CA ILE A 145 -5.95 5.27 1.39
C ILE A 145 -7.32 5.81 1.78
N ASP A 146 -8.26 4.91 2.06
CA ASP A 146 -9.54 5.30 2.64
C ASP A 146 -9.56 5.09 4.16
N LEU A 147 -10.03 6.09 4.89
CA LEU A 147 -10.11 6.01 6.34
C LEU A 147 -11.48 5.53 6.79
N ALA A 148 -12.56 6.14 6.28
CA ALA A 148 -13.92 5.77 6.66
C ALA A 148 -14.94 6.12 5.58
N GLY A 149 -16.10 5.46 5.61
CA GLY A 149 -17.24 5.80 4.74
C GLY A 149 -17.17 5.30 3.29
N THR A 150 -16.07 4.66 2.88
CA THR A 150 -15.85 4.03 1.55
C THR A 150 -17.04 3.17 1.14
N TRP A 151 -17.38 3.16 -0.15
CA TRP A 151 -18.59 2.61 -0.81
C TRP A 151 -19.77 3.57 -0.89
N ILE A 152 -19.83 4.62 -0.06
CA ILE A 152 -20.90 5.63 -0.13
C ILE A 152 -20.88 6.42 -1.46
N ASP A 153 -19.75 6.40 -2.17
CA ASP A 153 -19.56 6.97 -3.50
C ASP A 153 -20.29 6.21 -4.62
N GLN A 154 -20.91 5.07 -4.28
CA GLN A 154 -21.78 4.32 -5.18
C GLN A 154 -23.25 4.72 -4.93
N PRO A 155 -24.00 5.19 -5.96
CA PRO A 155 -25.40 5.59 -5.80
C PRO A 155 -26.30 4.48 -5.25
N TYR A 156 -26.03 3.22 -5.60
CA TYR A 156 -26.79 2.09 -5.07
C TYR A 156 -26.58 1.85 -3.56
N VAL A 157 -25.57 2.48 -2.96
CA VAL A 157 -25.33 2.54 -1.51
C VAL A 157 -25.93 3.82 -0.93
N SER A 158 -25.53 5.00 -1.43
CA SER A 158 -25.96 6.29 -0.87
C SER A 158 -27.45 6.60 -1.06
N LYS A 159 -28.16 5.89 -1.94
CA LYS A 159 -29.64 5.96 -2.01
C LYS A 159 -30.34 5.56 -0.71
N TYR A 160 -29.69 4.75 0.14
CA TYR A 160 -30.28 4.32 1.41
C TYR A 160 -30.06 5.33 2.53
N HIS A 161 -28.94 6.05 2.50
CA HIS A 161 -28.66 7.17 3.39
C HIS A 161 -27.48 7.98 2.82
N PRO A 162 -27.57 9.31 2.73
CA PRO A 162 -26.45 10.12 2.27
C PRO A 162 -25.35 10.20 3.34
N GLY A 163 -24.12 10.49 2.94
CA GLY A 163 -23.05 10.67 3.93
C GLY A 163 -21.66 10.86 3.36
N TRP A 164 -20.70 10.91 4.29
CA TRP A 164 -19.31 11.20 4.00
C TRP A 164 -18.50 9.93 3.74
N ALA A 165 -17.55 10.04 2.82
CA ALA A 165 -16.35 9.20 2.80
C ALA A 165 -15.11 10.05 3.02
N ILE A 166 -14.07 9.45 3.56
CA ILE A 166 -12.82 10.10 3.98
C ILE A 166 -11.65 9.39 3.31
N THR A 167 -10.87 10.17 2.56
CA THR A 167 -9.64 9.72 1.91
C THR A 167 -8.45 10.52 2.42
N LEU A 168 -7.28 9.87 2.39
CA LEU A 168 -6.01 10.47 2.72
C LEU A 168 -5.07 10.28 1.53
N SER A 169 -4.56 11.39 1.01
CA SER A 169 -3.62 11.40 -0.12
C SER A 169 -2.21 11.14 0.39
N LEU A 170 -1.50 10.22 -0.27
CA LEU A 170 -0.16 9.80 0.14
C LEU A 170 0.88 10.13 -0.92
N GLU A 171 2.01 10.68 -0.48
CA GLU A 171 3.22 10.75 -1.28
C GLU A 171 3.87 9.35 -1.38
N PRO A 172 4.35 8.96 -2.57
CA PRO A 172 5.00 7.67 -2.75
C PRO A 172 6.39 7.66 -2.08
N ILE A 173 6.46 7.24 -0.82
CA ILE A 173 7.73 6.89 -0.15
C ILE A 173 8.32 5.59 -0.72
N ILE A 174 7.44 4.68 -1.12
CA ILE A 174 7.73 3.47 -1.88
C ILE A 174 6.70 3.32 -3.00
N GLU A 175 6.99 2.46 -3.96
CA GLU A 175 5.97 2.09 -4.94
C GLU A 175 5.15 0.91 -4.40
N TYR A 176 3.85 1.15 -4.18
CA TYR A 176 2.93 0.12 -3.70
C TYR A 176 2.56 -0.87 -4.80
N ASN A 177 2.38 -2.14 -4.41
CA ASN A 177 2.03 -3.23 -5.31
C ASN A 177 0.65 -3.04 -5.96
N GLU A 178 0.48 -3.56 -7.18
CA GLU A 178 -0.82 -3.54 -7.85
C GLU A 178 -1.84 -4.47 -7.16
N ARG A 179 -3.13 -4.16 -7.33
CA ARG A 179 -4.26 -4.95 -6.76
C ARG A 179 -4.21 -5.08 -5.24
N CYS A 180 -3.58 -4.10 -4.57
CA CYS A 180 -3.42 -4.08 -3.12
C CYS A 180 -4.25 -3.01 -2.40
N GLY A 181 -5.33 -2.52 -3.02
CA GLY A 181 -6.22 -1.51 -2.41
C GLY A 181 -5.74 -0.06 -2.56
N MET A 182 -4.60 0.17 -3.20
CA MET A 182 -3.98 1.50 -3.32
C MET A 182 -4.42 2.28 -4.57
N SER A 183 -5.69 2.14 -4.98
CA SER A 183 -6.28 2.79 -6.17
C SER A 183 -5.43 2.70 -7.45
N THR A 184 -4.78 1.54 -7.69
CA THR A 184 -3.76 1.43 -8.75
C THR A 184 -4.36 1.54 -10.16
N SER A 185 -5.61 1.12 -10.37
CA SER A 185 -6.35 1.32 -11.64
C SER A 185 -6.50 2.80 -11.97
N THR A 186 -7.12 3.57 -11.06
CA THR A 186 -7.32 5.01 -11.24
C THR A 186 -5.99 5.75 -11.33
N ARG A 187 -4.97 5.33 -10.58
CA ARG A 187 -3.61 5.88 -10.71
C ARG A 187 -3.00 5.59 -12.08
N ASN A 188 -3.21 4.41 -12.66
CA ASN A 188 -2.78 4.09 -14.01
C ASN A 188 -3.56 4.87 -15.08
N ALA A 189 -4.85 5.17 -14.84
CA ALA A 189 -5.60 6.12 -15.67
C ALA A 189 -5.00 7.53 -15.58
N ALA A 190 -4.67 7.99 -14.37
CA ALA A 190 -4.01 9.28 -14.14
C ALA A 190 -2.66 9.35 -14.86
N LYS A 191 -1.85 8.28 -14.89
CA LYS A 191 -0.58 8.24 -15.65
C LYS A 191 -0.75 8.50 -17.15
N LYS A 192 -1.90 8.15 -17.73
CA LYS A 192 -2.18 8.41 -19.17
C LYS A 192 -2.40 9.91 -19.44
N ILE A 193 -2.94 10.64 -18.46
CA ILE A 193 -3.21 12.08 -18.55
C ILE A 193 -1.99 12.88 -18.08
N TRP A 194 -1.37 12.42 -16.99
CA TRP A 194 -0.30 13.07 -16.25
C TRP A 194 0.84 12.07 -15.98
N PRO A 195 1.72 11.82 -16.97
CA PRO A 195 2.70 10.75 -16.89
C PRO A 195 3.75 10.92 -15.79
N TYR A 196 3.98 12.15 -15.33
CA TYR A 196 5.03 12.49 -14.37
C TYR A 196 4.49 13.01 -13.05
N TYR A 197 3.67 14.06 -13.04
CA TYR A 197 3.15 14.68 -11.82
C TYR A 197 1.74 15.23 -12.04
N LEU A 198 0.97 15.34 -10.97
CA LEU A 198 -0.32 16.03 -11.03
C LEU A 198 -0.10 17.54 -11.22
N PRO A 199 -0.87 18.22 -12.06
CA PRO A 199 -0.93 19.67 -12.04
C PRO A 199 -1.27 20.17 -10.62
N LEU A 200 -0.67 21.28 -10.21
CA LEU A 200 -0.82 21.81 -8.85
C LEU A 200 -2.14 22.58 -8.66
N GLU A 201 -2.70 23.10 -9.75
CA GLU A 201 -3.88 23.94 -9.70
C GLU A 201 -5.18 23.14 -9.71
N LYS A 202 -6.15 23.58 -8.91
CA LYS A 202 -7.54 23.09 -8.89
C LYS A 202 -7.65 21.57 -8.69
N PRO A 203 -7.16 21.03 -7.57
CA PRO A 203 -7.14 19.58 -7.31
C PRO A 203 -8.52 18.92 -7.41
N GLU A 204 -9.59 19.60 -7.01
CA GLU A 204 -10.97 19.15 -7.18
C GLU A 204 -11.34 18.94 -8.66
N LYS A 205 -10.88 19.84 -9.53
CA LYS A 205 -11.16 19.75 -10.97
C LYS A 205 -10.35 18.63 -11.62
N LEU A 206 -9.12 18.42 -11.18
CA LEU A 206 -8.30 17.29 -11.61
C LEU A 206 -8.95 15.96 -11.21
N ALA A 207 -9.45 15.86 -9.98
CA ALA A 207 -10.21 14.70 -9.53
C ALA A 207 -11.43 14.45 -10.43
N GLU A 208 -12.18 15.50 -10.78
CA GLU A 208 -13.37 15.39 -11.65
C GLU A 208 -13.01 14.92 -13.07
N ILE A 209 -11.92 15.46 -13.63
CA ILE A 209 -11.39 15.06 -14.95
C ILE A 209 -10.98 13.58 -14.92
N LEU A 210 -10.24 13.17 -13.89
CA LEU A 210 -9.76 11.81 -13.75
C LEU A 210 -10.91 10.81 -13.59
N PHE A 211 -11.89 11.12 -12.73
CA PHE A 211 -13.09 10.32 -12.55
C PHE A 211 -13.87 10.13 -13.85
N LYS A 212 -14.06 11.20 -14.64
CA LYS A 212 -14.75 11.12 -15.93
C LYS A 212 -13.93 10.39 -16.99
N PHE A 213 -12.61 10.49 -16.94
CA PHE A 213 -11.71 9.80 -17.87
C PHE A 213 -11.69 8.29 -17.62
N GLU A 214 -11.69 7.86 -16.35
CA GLU A 214 -11.77 6.43 -16.00
C GLU A 214 -13.14 5.83 -16.38
N ASN A 215 -14.21 6.61 -16.27
CA ASN A 215 -15.58 6.19 -16.57
C ASN A 215 -16.01 6.62 -17.99
N THR A 216 -15.50 5.92 -19.00
CA THR A 216 -15.82 6.20 -20.42
C THR A 216 -17.31 6.05 -20.75
N PRO A 217 -17.85 6.84 -21.71
CA PRO A 217 -19.22 6.65 -22.20
C PRO A 217 -19.46 5.21 -22.66
N GLY A 218 -20.51 4.58 -22.13
CA GLY A 218 -20.87 3.19 -22.44
C GLY A 218 -20.38 2.14 -21.43
N SER A 219 -19.60 2.54 -20.41
CA SER A 219 -19.25 1.65 -19.30
C SER A 219 -20.49 1.19 -18.55
N THR A 220 -20.64 -0.12 -18.36
CA THR A 220 -21.75 -0.74 -17.61
C THR A 220 -21.50 -0.77 -16.10
N LEU A 221 -20.23 -0.69 -15.70
CA LEU A 221 -19.76 -0.58 -14.32
C LEU A 221 -19.03 0.74 -14.16
N ILE A 222 -19.53 1.60 -13.26
CA ILE A 222 -18.96 2.91 -13.00
C ILE A 222 -18.15 2.83 -11.69
N SER A 223 -16.85 3.06 -11.78
CA SER A 223 -15.97 3.20 -10.62
C SER A 223 -16.37 4.43 -9.82
N GLY A 224 -16.30 4.36 -8.49
CA GLY A 224 -16.66 5.50 -7.64
C GLY A 224 -15.59 6.61 -7.62
N ALA A 225 -15.98 7.82 -7.23
CA ALA A 225 -15.11 9.00 -7.34
C ALA A 225 -13.99 9.09 -6.30
N GLN A 226 -14.05 8.30 -5.22
CA GLN A 226 -13.11 8.40 -4.09
C GLN A 226 -11.64 8.20 -4.49
N ASP A 227 -11.36 7.34 -5.47
CA ASP A 227 -9.99 7.06 -5.92
C ASP A 227 -9.39 8.28 -6.60
N ALA A 228 -10.16 8.89 -7.52
CA ALA A 228 -9.75 10.09 -8.20
C ALA A 228 -9.58 11.27 -7.23
N ILE A 229 -10.48 11.39 -6.25
CA ILE A 229 -10.41 12.42 -5.21
C ILE A 229 -9.17 12.22 -4.34
N GLY A 230 -8.94 11.03 -3.79
CA GLY A 230 -7.80 10.77 -2.92
C GLY A 230 -6.44 10.87 -3.63
N ILE A 231 -6.37 10.58 -4.93
CA ILE A 231 -5.16 10.79 -5.72
C ILE A 231 -4.93 12.29 -5.95
N CYS A 232 -5.97 13.04 -6.35
CA CYS A 232 -5.79 14.41 -6.82
C CYS A 232 -5.77 15.46 -5.71
N MET A 233 -6.56 15.29 -4.65
CA MET A 233 -6.71 16.26 -3.57
C MET A 233 -5.74 15.94 -2.42
N PRO A 234 -4.84 16.88 -2.05
CA PRO A 234 -3.83 16.65 -1.02
C PRO A 234 -4.43 16.59 0.39
N GLY A 235 -3.68 16.04 1.34
CA GLY A 235 -4.04 15.97 2.75
C GLY A 235 -5.20 15.01 3.03
N LEU A 236 -5.96 15.32 4.08
CA LEU A 236 -7.15 14.59 4.48
C LEU A 236 -8.38 15.25 3.88
N VAL A 237 -9.20 14.49 3.16
CA VAL A 237 -10.38 15.00 2.47
C VAL A 237 -11.59 14.15 2.81
N ARG A 238 -12.68 14.80 3.21
CA ARG A 238 -14.00 14.17 3.23
C ARG A 238 -14.89 14.71 2.13
N HIS A 239 -15.69 13.84 1.54
CA HIS A 239 -16.55 14.15 0.40
C HIS A 239 -17.93 13.51 0.56
N TYR A 240 -18.99 14.31 0.40
CA TYR A 240 -20.37 13.96 0.75
C TYR A 240 -21.17 13.50 -0.46
N TYR A 241 -21.81 12.34 -0.37
CA TYR A 241 -22.61 11.76 -1.45
C TYR A 241 -24.08 11.62 -1.07
N ASP A 242 -24.93 11.88 -2.05
CA ASP A 242 -26.39 11.73 -1.96
C ASP A 242 -26.90 11.18 -3.30
N ASN A 243 -26.89 9.85 -3.43
CA ASN A 243 -27.38 9.11 -4.58
C ASN A 243 -26.78 9.57 -5.94
N GLN A 244 -25.52 9.99 -5.92
CA GLN A 244 -24.78 10.45 -7.10
C GLN A 244 -23.33 9.94 -7.03
N TYR A 245 -22.70 9.73 -8.19
CA TYR A 245 -21.31 9.28 -8.27
C TYR A 245 -20.29 10.37 -7.92
N TRP A 246 -20.65 11.64 -8.13
CA TRP A 246 -19.80 12.77 -7.79
C TRP A 246 -20.33 13.44 -6.52
N PRO A 247 -19.47 13.78 -5.54
CA PRO A 247 -19.93 14.34 -4.27
C PRO A 247 -20.50 15.76 -4.44
N LEU A 248 -21.42 16.11 -3.54
CA LEU A 248 -22.05 17.44 -3.49
C LEU A 248 -21.15 18.51 -2.86
N LYS A 249 -20.26 18.09 -1.94
CA LYS A 249 -19.35 18.99 -1.22
C LYS A 249 -18.12 18.25 -0.73
N PHE A 250 -17.07 19.04 -0.50
CA PHE A 250 -15.79 18.61 0.04
C PHE A 250 -15.48 19.38 1.32
N GLU A 251 -14.77 18.74 2.24
CA GLU A 251 -14.03 19.41 3.30
C GLU A 251 -12.63 18.82 3.36
N SER A 252 -11.64 19.64 3.68
CA SER A 252 -10.23 19.24 3.68
C SER A 252 -9.49 19.78 4.88
N ILE A 253 -8.51 19.00 5.34
CA ILE A 253 -7.59 19.33 6.41
C ILE A 253 -6.17 19.22 5.86
N HIS A 254 -5.40 20.29 6.05
CA HIS A 254 -4.04 20.44 5.52
C HIS A 254 -3.05 20.97 6.57
N ASP A 255 -3.48 21.22 7.80
CA ASP A 255 -2.56 21.71 8.83
C ASP A 255 -1.55 20.63 9.21
N GLU A 256 -0.31 21.05 9.40
CA GLU A 256 0.81 20.14 9.63
C GLU A 256 0.63 19.34 10.93
N GLU A 257 -0.01 19.92 11.94
CA GLU A 257 -0.21 19.26 13.23
C GLU A 257 -1.11 18.04 13.10
N THR A 258 -2.24 18.16 12.41
CA THR A 258 -3.16 17.03 12.18
C THR A 258 -2.57 16.01 11.21
N ILE A 259 -1.86 16.47 10.18
CA ILE A 259 -1.22 15.60 9.19
C ILE A 259 -0.10 14.77 9.82
N SER A 260 0.83 15.40 10.54
CA SER A 260 1.87 14.70 11.31
C SER A 260 1.28 13.73 12.33
N TRP A 261 0.20 14.14 13.02
CA TRP A 261 -0.49 13.25 13.95
C TRP A 261 -1.03 11.99 13.26
N LEU A 262 -1.58 12.08 12.05
CA LEU A 262 -2.01 10.89 11.30
C LEU A 262 -0.82 9.97 10.95
N GLU A 263 0.32 10.54 10.55
CA GLU A 263 1.53 9.78 10.21
C GLU A 263 2.15 9.04 11.39
N ASP A 264 2.02 9.60 12.59
CA ASP A 264 2.52 8.98 13.82
C ASP A 264 1.68 7.79 14.28
N HIS A 265 0.41 7.72 13.85
CA HIS A 265 -0.55 6.73 14.34
C HIS A 265 -1.04 5.75 13.28
N ILE A 266 -0.77 5.98 12.00
CA ILE A 266 -1.19 5.09 10.90
C ILE A 266 0.01 4.34 10.33
N TYR A 267 -0.12 3.02 10.33
CA TYR A 267 0.84 2.07 9.80
C TYR A 267 0.18 1.17 8.77
N MET A 268 0.96 0.56 7.89
CA MET A 268 0.46 -0.39 6.90
C MET A 268 1.31 -1.67 6.90
N THR A 269 0.68 -2.81 6.65
CA THR A 269 1.38 -4.06 6.36
C THR A 269 0.83 -4.66 5.08
N LEU A 270 1.73 -5.19 4.24
CA LEU A 270 1.34 -5.91 3.05
C LEU A 270 0.81 -7.31 3.43
N LEU A 271 -0.38 -7.65 2.96
CA LEU A 271 -0.90 -9.02 3.01
C LEU A 271 -0.47 -9.77 1.73
N TRP A 272 -1.31 -9.72 0.70
CA TRP A 272 -1.09 -10.30 -0.63
C TRP A 272 -2.03 -9.63 -1.65
N PRO A 273 -1.75 -9.65 -2.97
CA PRO A 273 -2.62 -9.06 -3.97
C PRO A 273 -3.97 -9.75 -4.00
N ARG A 274 -5.03 -9.00 -4.30
CA ARG A 274 -6.37 -9.57 -4.47
C ARG A 274 -6.35 -10.65 -5.57
N GLU A 275 -7.01 -11.78 -5.35
CA GLU A 275 -7.12 -12.86 -6.34
C GLU A 275 -7.86 -12.40 -7.61
N PRO A 276 -7.44 -12.83 -8.82
CA PRO A 276 -8.18 -12.58 -10.05
C PRO A 276 -9.63 -13.05 -9.97
N GLY A 277 -10.58 -12.23 -10.43
CA GLY A 277 -12.00 -12.63 -10.51
C GLY A 277 -12.77 -12.61 -9.19
N LEU A 278 -12.20 -12.12 -8.09
CA LEU A 278 -12.94 -11.92 -6.85
C LEU A 278 -14.08 -10.91 -7.06
N ASP A 279 -15.32 -11.39 -6.98
CA ASP A 279 -16.52 -10.57 -7.03
C ASP A 279 -16.96 -10.17 -5.61
N LEU A 280 -16.69 -8.92 -5.26
CA LEU A 280 -17.05 -8.33 -3.96
C LEU A 280 -18.55 -8.06 -3.84
N LEU A 281 -19.29 -8.07 -4.95
CA LEU A 281 -20.72 -7.76 -5.01
C LEU A 281 -21.60 -9.01 -5.08
N LYS A 282 -20.99 -10.20 -5.06
CA LYS A 282 -21.71 -11.48 -5.18
C LYS A 282 -22.83 -11.64 -4.14
N GLU A 283 -22.55 -11.25 -2.89
CA GLU A 283 -23.51 -11.27 -1.78
C GLU A 283 -23.37 -9.96 -1.02
N THR A 284 -24.41 -9.14 -1.03
CA THR A 284 -24.40 -7.82 -0.38
C THR A 284 -25.61 -7.62 0.52
N TYR A 285 -25.41 -6.89 1.62
CA TYR A 285 -26.43 -6.57 2.61
C TYR A 285 -26.60 -5.06 2.74
N ILE A 286 -26.88 -4.40 1.62
CA ILE A 286 -26.98 -2.93 1.55
C ILE A 286 -28.41 -2.52 1.91
N ASN A 287 -28.56 -1.86 3.05
CA ASN A 287 -29.83 -1.34 3.56
C ASN A 287 -29.57 -0.07 4.40
N GLU A 288 -30.64 0.64 4.75
CA GLU A 288 -30.56 1.92 5.48
C GLU A 288 -29.81 1.80 6.81
N GLU A 289 -30.02 0.73 7.59
CA GLU A 289 -29.33 0.53 8.88
C GLU A 289 -27.81 0.41 8.69
N ASN A 290 -27.38 -0.42 7.75
CA ASN A 290 -25.97 -0.66 7.50
C ASN A 290 -25.27 0.56 6.87
N VAL A 291 -25.96 1.27 5.98
CA VAL A 291 -25.42 2.51 5.39
C VAL A 291 -25.34 3.63 6.42
N LYS A 292 -26.34 3.79 7.30
CA LYS A 292 -26.26 4.73 8.44
C LYS A 292 -25.08 4.41 9.36
N SER A 293 -24.83 3.13 9.63
CA SER A 293 -23.68 2.71 10.44
C SER A 293 -22.35 3.11 9.78
N LEU A 294 -22.25 2.98 8.45
CA LEU A 294 -21.09 3.42 7.68
C LEU A 294 -20.89 4.93 7.75
N THR A 295 -21.95 5.72 7.52
CA THR A 295 -21.85 7.18 7.45
C THR A 295 -21.60 7.81 8.82
N ASN A 296 -22.23 7.28 9.88
CA ASN A 296 -21.99 7.73 11.25
C ASN A 296 -20.54 7.46 11.68
N ALA A 297 -19.98 6.30 11.32
CA ALA A 297 -18.59 6.00 11.58
C ALA A 297 -17.63 6.97 10.87
N ALA A 298 -17.98 7.44 9.66
CA ALA A 298 -17.20 8.45 8.97
C ALA A 298 -17.22 9.81 9.71
N ASP A 299 -18.39 10.25 10.20
CA ASP A 299 -18.48 11.48 11.00
C ASP A 299 -17.69 11.37 12.31
N GLU A 300 -17.77 10.22 13.00
CA GLU A 300 -16.97 9.95 14.21
C GLU A 300 -15.46 10.03 13.92
N VAL A 301 -15.00 9.42 12.83
CA VAL A 301 -13.59 9.46 12.41
C VAL A 301 -13.14 10.89 12.11
N TRP A 302 -13.94 11.67 11.38
CA TRP A 302 -13.60 13.05 11.05
C TRP A 302 -13.42 13.92 12.29
N GLU A 303 -14.37 13.86 13.23
CA GLU A 303 -14.29 14.65 14.46
C GLU A 303 -13.19 14.14 15.40
N ALA A 304 -12.92 12.83 15.45
CA ALA A 304 -11.81 12.29 16.21
C ALA A 304 -10.45 12.79 15.69
N ILE A 305 -10.25 12.81 14.37
CA ILE A 305 -9.03 13.32 13.76
C ILE A 305 -8.86 14.83 14.03
N LYS A 306 -9.92 15.63 13.87
CA LYS A 306 -9.88 17.07 14.19
C LYS A 306 -9.47 17.36 15.63
N ASN A 307 -9.91 16.50 16.56
CA ASN A 307 -9.59 16.61 17.97
C ASN A 307 -8.32 15.85 18.37
N LYS A 308 -7.65 15.17 17.43
CA LYS A 308 -6.48 14.32 17.66
C LYS A 308 -6.72 13.29 18.77
N ASP A 309 -7.95 12.77 18.83
CA ASP A 309 -8.40 11.77 19.80
C ASP A 309 -8.17 10.37 19.23
N LEU A 310 -7.04 9.78 19.60
CA LEU A 310 -6.61 8.47 19.06
C LEU A 310 -7.61 7.36 19.39
N GLN A 311 -8.18 7.39 20.60
CA GLN A 311 -9.13 6.37 21.04
C GLN A 311 -10.40 6.43 20.18
N LYS A 312 -11.03 7.60 20.07
CA LYS A 312 -12.23 7.74 19.22
C LYS A 312 -11.92 7.51 17.75
N PHE A 313 -10.74 7.88 17.27
CA PHE A 313 -10.31 7.61 15.91
C PHE A 313 -10.28 6.10 15.66
N SER A 314 -9.64 5.34 16.55
CA SER A 314 -9.57 3.88 16.45
C SER A 314 -10.94 3.21 16.51
N GLU A 315 -11.84 3.69 17.38
CA GLU A 315 -13.21 3.18 17.52
C GLU A 315 -14.03 3.43 16.25
N GLY A 316 -14.03 4.66 15.75
CA GLY A 316 -14.71 5.04 14.51
C GLY A 316 -14.16 4.31 13.28
N PHE A 317 -12.83 4.17 13.20
CA PHE A 317 -12.15 3.47 12.11
C PHE A 317 -12.56 1.99 12.06
N LYS A 318 -12.59 1.32 13.22
CA LYS A 318 -13.06 -0.06 13.35
C LYS A 318 -14.55 -0.20 13.05
N LYS A 319 -15.40 0.72 13.54
CA LYS A 319 -16.83 0.76 13.20
C LYS A 319 -17.05 0.89 11.70
N SER A 320 -16.28 1.74 11.02
CA SER A 320 -16.37 1.88 9.56
C SER A 320 -15.99 0.59 8.85
N PHE A 321 -14.92 -0.09 9.28
CA PHE A 321 -14.53 -1.38 8.69
C PHE A 321 -15.62 -2.45 8.90
N ASN A 322 -16.18 -2.55 10.11
CA ASN A 322 -17.26 -3.48 10.42
C ASN A 322 -18.54 -3.20 9.60
N ALA A 323 -18.89 -1.93 9.40
CA ALA A 323 -20.04 -1.57 8.57
C ALA A 323 -19.82 -1.97 7.10
N GLN A 324 -18.60 -1.79 6.58
CA GLN A 324 -18.24 -2.21 5.23
C GLN A 324 -18.30 -3.73 5.05
N THR A 325 -17.68 -4.49 5.95
CA THR A 325 -17.68 -5.96 5.86
C THR A 325 -19.05 -6.57 6.13
N LYS A 326 -19.91 -5.90 6.91
CA LYS A 326 -21.32 -6.28 7.05
C LYS A 326 -22.09 -6.09 5.74
N MET A 327 -21.84 -5.01 5.00
CA MET A 327 -22.48 -4.76 3.70
C MET A 327 -21.90 -5.61 2.56
N PHE A 328 -20.60 -5.87 2.61
CA PHE A 328 -19.85 -6.59 1.59
C PHE A 328 -19.01 -7.71 2.25
N PRO A 329 -19.64 -8.83 2.66
CA PRO A 329 -18.95 -9.94 3.33
C PRO A 329 -17.73 -10.48 2.59
N ALA A 330 -17.78 -10.48 1.25
CA ALA A 330 -16.69 -10.93 0.40
C ALA A 330 -15.38 -10.10 0.52
N MET A 331 -15.41 -8.96 1.23
CA MET A 331 -14.22 -8.16 1.54
C MET A 331 -13.22 -8.89 2.44
N ILE A 332 -13.69 -9.83 3.25
CA ILE A 332 -12.87 -10.58 4.21
C ILE A 332 -13.04 -12.08 4.01
N ASN A 333 -12.02 -12.84 4.41
CA ASN A 333 -12.05 -14.30 4.45
C ASN A 333 -11.23 -14.79 5.65
N ASP A 334 -11.23 -16.09 5.92
CA ASP A 334 -10.54 -16.67 7.07
C ASP A 334 -9.04 -16.36 7.08
N LYS A 335 -8.41 -16.27 5.90
CA LYS A 335 -7.00 -15.94 5.76
C LYS A 335 -6.73 -14.50 6.21
N ILE A 336 -7.57 -13.54 5.78
CA ILE A 336 -7.48 -12.13 6.20
C ILE A 336 -7.75 -12.00 7.71
N ASN A 337 -8.76 -12.70 8.23
CA ASN A 337 -9.10 -12.67 9.65
C ASN A 337 -7.95 -13.22 10.52
N THR A 338 -7.28 -14.28 10.04
CA THR A 338 -6.10 -14.84 10.71
C THR A 338 -4.95 -13.83 10.77
N GLU A 339 -4.71 -13.08 9.69
CA GLU A 339 -3.70 -12.01 9.69
C GLU A 339 -4.06 -10.86 10.64
N ILE A 340 -5.33 -10.45 10.65
CA ILE A 340 -5.82 -9.40 11.54
C ILE A 340 -5.58 -9.77 13.01
N GLU A 341 -5.83 -11.03 13.40
CA GLU A 341 -5.70 -11.45 14.80
C GLU A 341 -4.26 -11.31 15.32
N LYS A 342 -3.24 -11.42 14.45
CA LYS A 342 -1.82 -11.21 14.82
C LYS A 342 -1.52 -9.78 15.30
N TYR A 343 -2.34 -8.81 14.92
CA TYR A 343 -2.16 -7.40 15.27
C TYR A 343 -3.09 -6.91 16.37
N LYS A 344 -4.01 -7.74 16.86
CA LYS A 344 -5.04 -7.33 17.81
C LYS A 344 -4.49 -6.79 19.14
N ASP A 345 -3.35 -7.31 19.58
CA ASP A 345 -2.67 -6.87 20.80
C ASP A 345 -1.64 -5.74 20.52
N LYS A 346 -1.39 -5.41 19.25
CA LYS A 346 -0.38 -4.43 18.80
C LYS A 346 -0.99 -3.17 18.19
N ALA A 347 -2.23 -3.25 17.71
CA ALA A 347 -2.96 -2.18 17.03
C ALA A 347 -4.32 -1.97 17.70
N LEU A 348 -4.71 -0.71 17.85
CA LEU A 348 -6.01 -0.29 18.39
C LEU A 348 -7.16 -0.59 17.41
N ALA A 349 -6.89 -0.44 16.12
CA ALA A 349 -7.85 -0.72 15.06
C ALA A 349 -7.15 -1.10 13.75
N TRP A 350 -7.92 -1.68 12.82
CA TRP A 350 -7.42 -2.15 11.54
C TRP A 350 -8.49 -2.07 10.46
N LYS A 351 -8.05 -1.97 9.21
CA LYS A 351 -8.92 -1.91 8.02
C LYS A 351 -8.13 -2.23 6.76
N LEU A 352 -8.77 -2.83 5.77
CA LEU A 352 -8.14 -3.01 4.44
C LEU A 352 -8.11 -1.69 3.68
N ALA A 353 -6.99 -1.36 3.02
CA ALA A 353 -6.76 -0.06 2.37
C ALA A 353 -7.64 0.27 1.16
N GLY A 354 -8.50 -0.67 0.73
CA GLY A 354 -9.41 -0.50 -0.39
C GLY A 354 -10.55 -1.52 -0.31
N ALA A 355 -11.13 -1.87 -1.46
CA ALA A 355 -12.37 -2.65 -1.50
C ALA A 355 -12.32 -4.09 -0.94
N GLY A 356 -11.22 -4.57 -0.35
CA GLY A 356 -11.14 -5.87 0.33
C GLY A 356 -10.45 -7.00 -0.44
N GLY A 357 -10.45 -8.23 0.09
CA GLY A 357 -9.94 -9.43 -0.59
C GLY A 357 -8.41 -9.58 -0.65
N GLY A 358 -7.68 -8.73 0.08
CA GLY A 358 -6.22 -8.67 0.13
C GLY A 358 -5.72 -7.24 0.15
N GLY A 359 -4.45 -7.07 -0.17
CA GLY A 359 -3.76 -5.80 -0.31
C GLY A 359 -3.00 -5.38 0.93
N TYR A 360 -3.10 -4.10 1.28
CA TYR A 360 -2.54 -3.58 2.52
C TYR A 360 -3.58 -3.58 3.63
N LEU A 361 -3.15 -4.00 4.82
CA LEU A 361 -3.88 -3.80 6.06
C LEU A 361 -3.35 -2.52 6.71
N ILE A 362 -4.23 -1.53 6.88
CA ILE A 362 -3.98 -0.31 7.63
C ILE A 362 -4.20 -0.62 9.11
N LEU A 363 -3.27 -0.18 9.94
CA LEU A 363 -3.24 -0.37 11.39
C LEU A 363 -3.19 1.00 12.06
N VAL A 364 -4.01 1.21 13.07
CA VAL A 364 -3.96 2.39 13.95
C VAL A 364 -3.32 1.98 15.26
N SER A 365 -2.26 2.67 15.69
CA SER A 365 -1.57 2.35 16.95
C SER A 365 -0.96 3.59 17.60
N GLU A 366 -0.79 3.53 18.93
CA GLU A 366 -0.09 4.55 19.73
C GLU A 366 1.43 4.45 19.58
N THR A 367 1.94 3.24 19.33
CA THR A 367 3.37 2.96 19.20
C THR A 367 3.68 2.31 17.86
N PRO A 368 4.89 2.52 17.31
CA PRO A 368 5.30 1.87 16.07
C PRO A 368 5.12 0.34 16.12
N ILE A 369 4.56 -0.22 15.04
CA ILE A 369 4.39 -1.67 14.88
C ILE A 369 5.56 -2.23 14.10
N GLU A 370 6.29 -3.18 14.69
CA GLU A 370 7.41 -3.85 14.03
C GLU A 370 6.97 -4.53 12.72
N GLY A 371 7.72 -4.28 11.64
CA GLY A 371 7.42 -4.82 10.31
C GLY A 371 6.30 -4.09 9.55
N ALA A 372 5.67 -3.06 10.15
CA ALA A 372 4.69 -2.22 9.46
C ALA A 372 5.35 -0.93 8.95
N MET A 373 4.98 -0.53 7.73
CA MET A 373 5.46 0.70 7.11
C MET A 373 4.68 1.91 7.63
N LYS A 374 5.35 3.06 7.75
CA LYS A 374 4.68 4.35 7.96
C LYS A 374 4.03 4.84 6.67
N ILE A 375 3.13 5.80 6.80
CA ILE A 375 2.59 6.56 5.66
C ILE A 375 3.29 7.92 5.55
N ASN A 376 3.28 8.50 4.36
CA ASN A 376 3.65 9.89 4.13
C ASN A 376 2.48 10.59 3.45
N VAL A 377 1.82 11.47 4.17
CA VAL A 377 0.64 12.19 3.71
C VAL A 377 1.07 13.36 2.84
N ARG A 378 0.40 13.53 1.71
CA ARG A 378 0.67 14.61 0.78
C ARG A 378 0.27 15.96 1.37
N ARG A 379 1.25 16.84 1.56
CA ARG A 379 1.01 18.24 1.96
C ARG A 379 0.41 19.01 0.79
N LYS A 380 -0.42 20.00 1.11
CA LYS A 380 -0.88 20.97 0.11
C LYS A 380 0.28 21.93 -0.17
N GLU A 381 0.78 21.91 -1.40
CA GLU A 381 1.78 22.88 -1.82
C GLU A 381 1.20 24.29 -1.74
N VAL A 382 1.92 25.16 -1.04
CA VAL A 382 1.62 26.60 -0.99
C VAL A 382 2.41 27.23 -2.13
N LEU A 383 1.71 27.64 -3.18
CA LEU A 383 2.28 28.39 -4.31
C LEU A 383 2.69 29.81 -3.89
#